data_AF-A0A846HEF7-F1
#
_entry.id   AF-A0A846HEF7-F1
#
_cell.length_a   1.000
_cell.length_b   1.000
_cell.length_c   1.000
_cell.angle_alpha   90.00
_cell.angle_beta   90.00
_cell.angle_gamma   90.00
#
_symmetry.space_group_name_H-M   'P 1'
#
loop_
_entity.id
_entity.type
_entity.pdbx_description
1 polymer ?
#
loop_
_entity_poly.entity_id
_entity_poly.type
_entity_poly.pdbx_seq_one_letter_code
_entity_poly.pdbx_strand_id
1 'polypeptide(L)' 'MTVNANIEEIKAMIFQLPVEELVALMAEIEERLETVTMMQLAETGFNEWNDPEEDIYNDET' A
#
# COMPACT_ATOMS: atom_id res chain seq x y z
N MET A 1 4.52 -13.30 10.66
CA MET A 1 5.44 -14.17 9.91
C MET A 1 5.61 -13.56 8.53
N THR A 2 6.80 -13.13 8.15
CA THR A 2 7.08 -12.68 6.78
C THR A 2 7.36 -13.91 5.93
N VAL A 3 6.48 -14.18 4.96
CA VAL A 3 6.66 -15.27 4.01
C VAL A 3 7.68 -14.80 2.95
N ASN A 4 8.92 -15.29 3.03
CA ASN A 4 9.92 -15.14 1.97
C ASN A 4 9.64 -16.16 0.85
N ALA A 5 8.45 -16.12 0.26
CA ALA A 5 8.14 -16.94 -0.91
C ALA A 5 8.68 -16.24 -2.17
N ASN A 6 9.29 -17.01 -3.06
CA ASN A 6 9.74 -16.49 -4.35
C ASN A 6 8.51 -16.13 -5.21
N ILE A 7 8.57 -15.01 -5.94
CA ILE A 7 7.48 -14.56 -6.83
C ILE A 7 7.07 -15.66 -7.82
N GLU A 8 8.01 -16.45 -8.32
CA GLU A 8 7.71 -17.54 -9.25
C GLU A 8 6.93 -18.69 -8.59
N GLU A 9 7.17 -18.98 -7.32
CA GLU A 9 6.40 -19.97 -6.56
C GLU A 9 4.98 -19.46 -6.29
N ILE A 10 4.84 -18.17 -5.96
CA ILE A 10 3.54 -17.53 -5.76
C ILE A 10 2.70 -17.56 -7.05
N LYS A 11 3.31 -17.25 -8.20
CA LYS A 11 2.64 -17.35 -9.51
C LYS A 11 2.19 -18.77 -9.81
N ALA A 12 3.05 -19.75 -9.56
CA ALA A 12 2.73 -21.15 -9.78
C ALA A 12 1.54 -21.61 -8.92
N MET A 13 1.44 -21.12 -7.68
CA MET A 13 0.29 -21.38 -6.81
C MET A 13 -0.99 -20.69 -7.30
N ILE A 14 -0.91 -19.41 -7.68
CA ILE A 14 -2.07 -18.64 -8.16
C ILE A 14 -2.66 -19.28 -9.41
N PHE A 15 -1.83 -19.68 -10.38
CA PHE A 15 -2.33 -20.23 -11.66
C PHE A 15 -2.96 -21.63 -11.56
N GLN A 16 -2.93 -22.27 -10.39
CA GLN A 16 -3.67 -23.50 -10.13
C GLN A 16 -5.11 -23.25 -9.66
N LEU A 17 -5.46 -22.01 -9.31
CA LEU A 17 -6.79 -21.66 -8.85
C LEU A 17 -7.81 -21.71 -10.01
N PRO A 18 -9.07 -22.05 -9.72
CA PRO A 18 -10.14 -21.94 -10.72
C PRO A 18 -10.36 -20.48 -11.11
N VAL A 19 -10.97 -20.27 -12.28
CA VAL A 19 -11.13 -18.95 -12.89
C VAL A 19 -11.90 -17.99 -11.98
N GLU A 20 -12.93 -18.49 -11.28
CA GLU A 20 -13.74 -17.70 -10.37
C GLU A 20 -12.93 -17.20 -9.17
N GLU A 21 -12.04 -18.03 -8.63
CA GLU A 21 -11.15 -17.66 -7.53
C GLU A 21 -10.04 -16.71 -7.98
N LEU A 22 -9.53 -16.87 -9.21
CA LEU A 22 -8.59 -15.91 -9.81
C LEU A 22 -9.19 -14.52 -9.94
N VAL A 23 -10.45 -14.43 -10.39
CA VAL A 23 -11.16 -13.17 -10.53
C VAL A 23 -11.40 -12.52 -9.16
N ALA A 24 -11.80 -13.30 -8.16
CA ALA A 24 -11.98 -12.79 -6.79
C ALA A 24 -10.64 -12.30 -6.20
N LEU A 25 -9.57 -13.07 -6.35
CA LEU A 25 -8.24 -12.71 -5.86
C LEU A 25 -7.72 -11.42 -6.53
N MET A 26 -7.99 -11.23 -7.82
CA MET A 26 -7.61 -10.01 -8.54
C MET A 26 -8.30 -8.78 -7.94
N ALA A 27 -9.60 -8.87 -7.67
CA ALA A 27 -10.37 -7.77 -7.06
C ALA A 27 -9.83 -7.40 -5.66
N GLU A 28 -9.50 -8.39 -4.83
CA GLU A 28 -8.93 -8.13 -3.50
C GLU A 28 -7.53 -7.48 -3.57
N ILE A 29 -6.71 -7.89 -4.54
CA ILE A 29 -5.39 -7.29 -4.77
C ILE A 29 -5.55 -5.82 -5.19
N GLU A 30 -6.49 -5.52 -6.09
CA GLU A 30 -6.77 -4.16 -6.55
C GLU A 30 -7.20 -3.24 -5.39
N GLU A 31 -8.16 -3.68 -4.56
CA GLU A 31 -8.64 -2.91 -3.39
C GLU A 31 -7.50 -2.58 -2.41
N ARG A 32 -6.62 -3.56 -2.15
CA ARG A 32 -5.47 -3.37 -1.28
C ARG A 32 -4.47 -2.38 -1.86
N LEU A 33 -4.20 -2.46 -3.16
CA LEU A 33 -3.26 -1.55 -3.83
C LEU A 33 -3.81 -0.13 -3.89
N GLU A 34 -5.11 0.05 -4.14
CA GLU A 34 -5.77 1.35 -4.08
C GLU A 34 -5.62 1.98 -2.70
N THR A 35 -5.91 1.21 -1.64
CA THR A 35 -5.75 1.66 -0.25
C THR A 35 -4.32 2.11 0.04
N VAL A 36 -3.32 1.30 -0.31
CA VAL A 36 -1.91 1.65 -0.10
C VAL A 36 -1.52 2.90 -0.90
N THR A 37 -1.99 3.02 -2.15
CA THR A 37 -1.71 4.17 -3.00
C THR A 37 -2.31 5.45 -2.43
N MET A 38 -3.55 5.38 -1.95
CA MET A 38 -4.22 6.51 -1.29
C MET A 38 -3.50 6.92 0.01
N MET A 39 -3.03 5.96 0.80
CA MET A 39 -2.22 6.25 1.99
C MET A 39 -0.89 6.94 1.63
N GLN A 40 -0.20 6.46 0.59
CA GLN A 40 1.04 7.09 0.11
C GLN A 40 0.82 8.51 -0.41
N LEU A 41 -0.26 8.74 -1.17
CA LEU A 41 -0.63 10.08 -1.64
C LEU A 41 -0.92 11.01 -0.46
N ALA A 42 -1.65 10.54 0.55
CA ALA A 42 -1.89 11.30 1.77
C ALA A 42 -0.55 11.65 2.46
N GLU A 43 0.33 10.68 2.70
CA GLU A 43 1.65 10.92 3.29
C GLU A 43 2.45 11.99 2.54
N THR A 44 2.43 11.99 1.20
CA THR A 44 3.13 13.02 0.41
C THR A 44 2.50 14.41 0.53
N GLY A 45 1.17 14.51 0.69
CA GLY A 45 0.46 15.79 0.86
C GLY A 45 0.53 16.38 2.27
N PHE A 46 0.96 15.60 3.27
CA PHE A 46 1.14 16.06 4.66
C PHE A 46 2.61 16.33 5.02
N ASN A 47 3.57 16.07 4.13
CA ASN A 47 4.97 16.42 4.40
C ASN A 47 5.17 17.93 4.57
N GLU A 48 4.36 18.77 3.91
CA GLU A 48 4.34 20.22 4.10
C GLU A 48 3.94 20.63 5.53
N TRP A 49 3.17 19.81 6.25
CA TRP A 49 2.80 20.06 7.65
C TRP A 49 3.91 19.68 8.64
N ASN A 50 4.92 18.94 8.18
CA ASN A 50 6.11 18.63 8.95
C ASN A 50 7.24 19.65 8.68
N ASP A 51 6.98 20.71 7.90
CA ASP A 51 7.94 21.79 7.70
C ASP A 51 8.09 22.59 9.00
N PRO A 52 9.28 22.65 9.61
CA PRO A 52 9.52 23.45 10.82
C PRO A 52 9.25 24.95 10.63
N GLU A 53 9.28 25.46 9.38
CA GLU A 53 8.96 26.86 9.06
C GLU A 53 7.45 27.14 9.09
N GLU A 54 6.61 26.11 8.88
CA GLU A 54 5.14 26.19 8.94
C GLU A 54 4.60 25.76 10.33
N ASP A 55 5.48 25.47 11.30
CA ASP A 55 5.10 25.16 12.68
C ASP A 55 4.63 26.42 13.41
N ILE A 56 3.31 26.66 13.37
CA ILE A 56 2.63 27.75 14.08
C ILE A 56 2.72 27.68 15.60
N TYR A 57 3.30 26.60 16.16
CA TYR A 57 3.59 26.47 17.59
C TYR A 57 5.05 26.76 17.94
N ASN A 58 5.90 27.08 16.96
CA ASN A 58 7.27 27.52 17.16
C ASN A 58 7.31 29.01 17.55
N ASP A 59 6.61 29.36 18.64
CA ASP A 59 6.82 30.62 19.34
C ASP A 59 8.14 30.49 20.13
N GLU A 60 9.25 30.90 19.49
CA GLU A 60 10.53 31.12 20.17
C GLU A 60 10.29 31.96 21.44
N THR A 61 10.61 31.38 22.60
CA THR A 61 10.59 32.10 23.89
C THR A 61 11.99 32.57 24.28
#